data_AF-A0A813D664-F1
#
_entry.id   AF-A0A813D664-F1
#
_cell.length_a   1.000
_cell.length_b   1.000
_cell.length_c   1.000
_cell.angle_alpha   90.00
_cell.angle_beta   90.00
_cell.angle_gamma   90.00
#
_symmetry.space_group_name_H-M   'P 1'
#
loop_
_entity.id
_entity.type
_entity.pdbx_description
1 polymer ?
#
loop_
_entity_poly.entity_id
_entity_poly.type
_entity_poly.pdbx_seq_one_letter_code
_entity_poly.pdbx_strand_id
1 'polypeptide(L)'
;MAPKAMKAVKKTNVGRGSEKTNEANKQRKRLSKSTLRSALVSGLKEQTGRKDIKFSAAPKVAEKCIGTVPIEQRAGYPLVFPKGSVNPKDWKTSNGVKIEVDFNRAAWLPDDWGQGVKMTQPSSRSTGGGGGILTSFVGPDMKVFFHKKTTEAYVGRPLTNQEGFKGQVRLAQLQAKQAVQLARLQIKDVSKGGSLGLIGTDPDPEFFKLLSPSEKKCLPSKDEFHFCIVSARRAAKVEGVRDIFMVQTQLVEAGVTPTWYVDAESLKDYQALGLRAVVGGKLTPSRNRALKDAKSKGKVCVQLSDDISAWEYRAGNKAAERTDDAVNAAHAAAKRFIVSPVAAARFMLAKMRSVEGPKPKLGGVYMLGSCARTFGGDAFSRQHFILGDFFVVDVGSSVLFDEEMRLKEDYDFSCSHIKAHGSVLRCNRMTLNVKHYSNNGGAVSTRDSKGVEERRNIDVLNRKWPRCFRPNPKRKNEVIMRWKGSTDADDEEEGDGSGKQMPKKSAAHKAQGSGKKTASGPVAVKKKAMVKKTLLPKNISPKGVLVCTAKVPGSSYMAARCKKAAGMKVEDVVGSFKFQKEAGSSQSTYGLSDLKYDLHRGYLAVKGGKGGA
;
A
#
# COMPACT_ATOMS: atom_id res chain seq x y z
N MET A 1 7.14 60.61 49.01
CA MET A 1 8.23 60.10 48.15
C MET A 1 7.63 59.12 47.14
N ALA A 2 8.00 59.29 45.87
CA ALA A 2 7.26 58.90 44.67
C ALA A 2 7.20 57.38 44.34
N PRO A 3 6.22 56.94 43.52
CA PRO A 3 6.04 55.54 43.14
C PRO A 3 6.93 55.10 41.95
N LYS A 4 7.41 53.85 41.98
CA LYS A 4 8.17 53.23 40.88
C LYS A 4 7.23 52.63 39.83
N ALA A 5 7.48 53.01 38.58
CA ALA A 5 6.72 52.66 37.39
C ALA A 5 6.75 51.16 37.01
N MET A 6 5.58 50.63 36.67
CA MET A 6 5.42 49.35 35.97
C MET A 6 5.82 49.50 34.49
N LYS A 7 6.77 48.69 34.02
CA LYS A 7 7.08 48.56 32.58
C LYS A 7 6.08 47.61 31.92
N ALA A 8 5.38 48.13 30.90
CA ALA A 8 4.49 47.36 30.04
C ALA A 8 5.27 46.34 29.20
N VAL A 9 4.92 45.07 29.31
CA VAL A 9 5.43 43.98 28.46
C VAL A 9 4.69 44.03 27.12
N LYS A 10 5.41 44.38 26.05
CA LYS A 10 4.92 44.31 24.66
C LYS A 10 4.63 42.84 24.31
N LYS A 11 3.36 42.51 24.06
CA LYS A 11 2.95 41.26 23.39
C LYS A 11 3.49 41.27 21.96
N THR A 12 4.54 40.50 21.72
CA THR A 12 5.00 40.18 20.36
C THR A 12 4.04 39.17 19.73
N ASN A 13 3.43 39.59 18.63
CA ASN A 13 2.48 38.81 17.86
C ASN A 13 3.27 37.78 17.02
N VAL A 14 3.32 36.52 17.46
CA VAL A 14 3.98 35.42 16.74
C VAL A 14 3.05 34.94 15.62
N GLY A 15 3.04 35.68 14.51
CA GLY A 15 2.33 35.31 13.29
C GLY A 15 3.30 35.08 12.15
N ARG A 16 3.64 33.82 11.85
CA ARG A 16 3.99 33.25 10.52
C ARG A 16 4.83 31.97 10.68
N GLY A 17 4.18 30.81 10.57
CA GLY A 17 4.86 29.51 10.50
C GLY A 17 4.17 28.47 9.60
N SER A 18 3.13 28.84 8.84
CA SER A 18 2.27 27.88 8.12
C SER A 18 2.61 27.69 6.63
N GLU A 19 3.50 28.48 6.02
CA GLU A 19 3.80 28.35 4.58
C GLU A 19 4.89 27.30 4.27
N LYS A 20 5.95 27.20 5.09
CA LYS A 20 7.04 26.22 4.86
C LYS A 20 6.61 24.76 5.02
N THR A 21 5.60 24.48 5.86
CA THR A 21 5.09 23.11 6.06
C THR A 21 4.29 22.58 4.86
N ASN A 22 3.74 23.46 4.02
CA ASN A 22 2.97 23.04 2.83
C ASN A 22 3.86 22.59 1.65
N GLU A 23 5.09 23.10 1.52
CA GLU A 23 6.04 22.65 0.48
C GLU A 23 6.63 21.27 0.79
N ALA A 24 7.02 21.02 2.04
CA ALA A 24 7.52 19.71 2.48
C ALA A 24 6.45 18.61 2.32
N ASN A 25 5.17 18.91 2.58
CA ASN A 25 4.08 17.96 2.35
C ASN A 25 3.73 17.79 0.86
N LYS A 26 3.89 18.81 0.01
CA LYS A 26 3.76 18.67 -1.45
C LYS A 26 4.83 17.77 -2.07
N GLN A 27 6.00 17.64 -1.45
CA GLN A 27 7.09 16.80 -1.94
C GLN A 27 6.92 15.30 -1.62
N ARG A 28 6.06 14.92 -0.67
CA ARG A 28 5.69 13.51 -0.45
C ARG A 28 4.68 12.98 -1.48
N LYS A 29 4.77 13.44 -2.75
CA LYS A 29 4.06 12.78 -3.84
C LYS A 29 4.52 11.34 -3.88
N ARG A 30 3.60 10.40 -3.61
CA ARG A 30 3.83 8.96 -3.81
C ARG A 30 4.48 8.78 -5.17
N LEU A 31 5.72 8.30 -5.18
CA LEU A 31 6.47 8.05 -6.40
C LEU A 31 5.62 7.17 -7.31
N SER A 32 5.37 7.64 -8.53
CA SER A 32 4.47 6.98 -9.46
C SER A 32 5.11 5.71 -10.02
N LYS A 33 4.30 4.81 -10.55
CA LYS A 33 4.73 3.56 -11.20
C LYS A 33 5.74 3.77 -12.34
N SER A 34 5.92 5.00 -12.84
CA SER A 34 6.76 5.34 -13.99
C SER A 34 8.12 5.94 -13.64
N THR A 35 8.57 5.82 -12.38
CA THR A 35 9.70 6.61 -11.86
C THR A 35 11.01 6.42 -12.65
N LEU A 36 11.42 5.19 -13.00
CA LEU A 36 12.63 4.99 -13.83
C LEU A 36 12.45 5.39 -15.30
N ARG A 37 11.28 5.14 -15.90
CA ARG A 37 11.01 5.61 -17.27
C ARG A 37 11.05 7.13 -17.33
N SER A 38 10.44 7.81 -16.36
CA SER A 38 10.47 9.27 -16.27
C SER A 38 11.90 9.79 -16.14
N ALA A 39 12.75 9.12 -15.35
CA ALA A 39 14.16 9.47 -15.26
C ALA A 39 14.93 9.20 -16.58
N LEU A 40 14.66 8.11 -17.29
CA LEU A 40 15.31 7.82 -18.59
C LEU A 40 14.93 8.88 -19.62
N VAL A 41 13.64 9.19 -19.70
CA VAL A 41 13.08 10.21 -20.60
C VAL A 41 13.63 11.60 -20.26
N SER A 42 13.81 11.93 -18.98
CA SER A 42 14.35 13.22 -18.56
C SER A 42 15.83 13.35 -18.90
N GLY A 43 16.64 12.33 -18.60
CA GLY A 43 18.06 12.32 -18.95
C GLY A 43 18.30 12.39 -20.46
N LEU A 44 17.49 11.68 -21.26
CA LEU A 44 17.55 11.78 -22.72
C LEU A 44 17.19 13.19 -23.23
N LYS A 45 16.21 13.84 -22.63
CA LYS A 45 15.86 15.23 -22.99
C LYS A 45 16.99 16.20 -22.65
N GLU A 46 17.60 16.05 -21.48
CA GLU A 46 18.74 16.86 -21.05
C GLU A 46 19.94 16.73 -22.00
N GLN A 47 20.28 15.50 -22.41
CA GLN A 47 21.38 15.23 -23.35
C GLN A 47 21.24 15.92 -24.71
N THR A 48 20.01 16.30 -25.12
CA THR A 48 19.82 16.99 -26.41
C THR A 48 20.14 18.47 -26.38
N GLY A 49 20.29 19.10 -25.21
CA GLY A 49 20.47 20.54 -25.10
C GLY A 49 19.29 21.38 -25.60
N ARG A 50 18.15 20.75 -25.95
CA ARG A 50 16.96 21.41 -26.46
C ARG A 50 16.25 22.20 -25.37
N LYS A 51 16.47 23.51 -25.37
CA LYS A 51 15.84 24.47 -24.44
C LYS A 51 14.33 24.62 -24.67
N ASP A 52 13.84 24.23 -25.85
CA ASP A 52 12.41 24.32 -26.21
C ASP A 52 11.57 23.21 -25.55
N ILE A 53 12.19 22.15 -25.03
CA ILE A 53 11.47 21.03 -24.39
C ILE A 53 11.41 21.27 -22.89
N LYS A 54 10.22 21.61 -22.39
CA LYS A 54 9.97 21.61 -20.94
C LYS A 54 9.81 20.17 -20.44
N PHE A 55 10.53 19.79 -19.40
CA PHE A 55 10.33 18.53 -18.69
C PHE A 55 10.49 18.70 -17.19
N SER A 56 9.81 17.86 -16.43
CA SER A 56 10.03 17.77 -14.98
C SER A 56 11.26 16.93 -14.73
N ALA A 57 12.24 17.47 -14.01
CA ALA A 57 13.37 16.69 -13.52
C ALA A 57 12.85 15.45 -12.77
N ALA A 58 13.51 14.32 -12.97
CA ALA A 58 13.13 13.13 -12.25
C ALA A 58 13.60 13.23 -10.79
N PRO A 59 13.00 12.47 -9.87
CA PRO A 59 13.55 12.36 -8.53
C PRO A 59 15.01 11.90 -8.63
N LYS A 60 15.95 12.60 -7.98
CA LYS A 60 17.40 12.26 -8.01
C LYS A 60 17.69 10.79 -7.73
N VAL A 61 16.85 10.16 -6.93
CA VAL A 61 16.91 8.74 -6.60
C VAL A 61 16.65 7.84 -7.81
N ALA A 62 15.69 8.21 -8.65
CA ALA A 62 15.35 7.50 -9.87
C ALA A 62 16.46 7.60 -10.91
N GLU A 63 17.07 8.78 -11.05
CA GLU A 63 18.20 9.02 -11.95
C GLU A 63 19.38 8.11 -11.59
N LYS A 64 19.71 7.99 -10.30
CA LYS A 64 20.77 7.09 -9.82
C LYS A 64 20.45 5.62 -10.08
N CYS A 65 19.20 5.21 -9.86
CA CYS A 65 18.78 3.81 -10.05
C CYS A 65 18.74 3.36 -11.52
N ILE A 66 18.75 4.26 -12.51
CA ILE A 66 18.74 3.84 -13.93
C ILE A 66 20.03 3.12 -14.29
N GLY A 67 21.17 3.64 -13.85
CA GLY A 67 22.50 3.09 -14.18
C GLY A 67 22.73 1.72 -13.57
N THR A 68 22.01 1.36 -12.50
CA THR A 68 22.16 0.08 -11.81
C THR A 68 21.33 -1.05 -12.41
N VAL A 69 20.44 -0.75 -13.37
CA VAL A 69 19.63 -1.77 -14.06
C VAL A 69 20.29 -2.10 -15.41
N PRO A 70 20.89 -3.29 -15.57
CA PRO A 70 21.45 -3.73 -16.84
C PRO A 70 20.42 -3.63 -17.96
N ILE A 71 20.87 -3.32 -19.18
CA ILE A 71 19.98 -3.10 -20.32
C ILE A 71 19.11 -4.33 -20.60
N GLU A 72 19.66 -5.53 -20.38
CA GLU A 72 19.03 -6.83 -20.55
C GLU A 72 17.90 -7.08 -19.53
N GLN A 73 17.93 -6.36 -18.39
CA GLN A 73 16.90 -6.44 -17.35
C GLN A 73 15.80 -5.39 -17.52
N ARG A 74 15.93 -4.46 -18.47
CA ARG A 74 14.90 -3.44 -18.74
C ARG A 74 13.69 -4.08 -19.40
N ALA A 75 12.50 -3.54 -19.14
CA ALA A 75 11.24 -4.13 -19.60
C ALA A 75 11.10 -4.12 -21.14
N GLY A 76 11.70 -3.14 -21.80
CA GLY A 76 11.72 -3.03 -23.26
C GLY A 76 12.68 -3.99 -23.95
N TYR A 77 13.57 -4.66 -23.21
CA TYR A 77 14.49 -5.64 -23.80
C TYR A 77 13.69 -6.87 -24.28
N PRO A 78 13.93 -7.41 -25.50
CA PRO A 78 13.26 -8.63 -25.96
C PRO A 78 13.45 -9.79 -24.98
N LEU A 79 12.46 -10.67 -24.87
CA LEU A 79 12.57 -11.89 -24.05
C LEU A 79 13.18 -13.03 -24.85
N VAL A 80 12.95 -13.05 -26.16
CA VAL A 80 13.46 -14.05 -27.11
C VAL A 80 14.32 -13.33 -28.15
N PHE A 81 15.43 -13.97 -28.52
CA PHE A 81 16.37 -13.46 -29.53
C PHE A 81 16.46 -14.42 -30.70
N PRO A 82 15.64 -14.23 -31.76
CA PRO A 82 15.79 -14.98 -32.99
C PRO A 82 17.20 -14.82 -33.57
N LYS A 83 17.73 -15.88 -34.18
CA LYS A 83 19.04 -15.85 -34.85
C LYS A 83 19.06 -14.72 -35.90
N GLY A 84 20.11 -13.90 -35.88
CA GLY A 84 20.25 -12.73 -36.76
C GLY A 84 19.67 -11.43 -36.22
N SER A 85 19.01 -11.45 -35.04
CA SER A 85 18.56 -10.20 -34.39
C SER A 85 19.76 -9.36 -33.95
N VAL A 86 19.66 -8.04 -34.13
CA VAL A 86 20.69 -7.10 -33.65
C VAL A 86 20.53 -6.84 -32.16
N ASN A 87 21.67 -6.69 -31.47
CA ASN A 87 21.70 -6.42 -30.05
C ASN A 87 20.99 -5.09 -29.72
N PRO A 88 20.14 -5.00 -28.69
CA PRO A 88 19.46 -3.76 -28.32
C PRO A 88 20.37 -2.61 -27.91
N LYS A 89 21.64 -2.89 -27.59
CA LYS A 89 22.67 -1.86 -27.39
C LYS A 89 22.96 -1.07 -28.67
N ASP A 90 22.75 -1.69 -29.82
CA ASP A 90 23.06 -1.16 -31.15
C ASP A 90 21.81 -0.68 -31.91
N TRP A 91 20.64 -0.65 -31.26
CA TRP A 91 19.41 -0.20 -31.90
C TRP A 91 19.51 1.25 -32.38
N LYS A 92 19.25 1.44 -33.67
CA LYS A 92 19.21 2.74 -34.35
C LYS A 92 18.02 2.76 -35.31
N THR A 93 17.46 3.95 -35.55
CA THR A 93 16.51 4.16 -36.64
C THR A 93 17.22 4.11 -38.00
N SER A 94 16.46 4.06 -39.11
CA SER A 94 16.97 4.22 -40.48
C SER A 94 17.89 5.44 -40.65
N ASN A 95 17.63 6.52 -39.92
CA ASN A 95 18.41 7.76 -39.98
C ASN A 95 19.56 7.79 -38.95
N GLY A 96 19.98 6.64 -38.44
CA GLY A 96 21.10 6.51 -37.50
C GLY A 96 20.83 6.94 -36.05
N VAL A 97 19.64 7.45 -35.72
CA VAL A 97 19.31 7.90 -34.36
C VAL A 97 19.25 6.71 -33.40
N LYS A 98 20.04 6.75 -32.33
CA LYS A 98 20.09 5.73 -31.27
C LYS A 98 18.73 5.57 -30.58
N ILE A 99 18.37 4.32 -30.27
CA ILE A 99 17.18 3.94 -29.52
C ILE A 99 17.64 3.34 -28.18
N GLU A 100 17.26 3.95 -27.06
CA GLU A 100 17.54 3.42 -25.73
C GLU A 100 16.44 2.44 -25.30
N VAL A 101 16.82 1.29 -24.74
CA VAL A 101 15.85 0.30 -24.25
C VAL A 101 15.02 0.87 -23.09
N ASP A 102 13.69 0.79 -23.21
CA ASP A 102 12.73 1.42 -22.30
C ASP A 102 12.59 0.62 -20.99
N PHE A 103 12.26 1.33 -19.90
CA PHE A 103 11.85 0.74 -18.61
C PHE A 103 10.37 0.35 -18.59
N ASN A 104 9.65 0.62 -19.67
CA ASN A 104 8.26 0.21 -19.87
C ASN A 104 8.14 -0.73 -21.07
N ARG A 105 7.00 -1.43 -21.15
CA ARG A 105 6.68 -2.32 -22.26
C ARG A 105 5.20 -2.26 -22.57
N ALA A 106 4.83 -2.23 -23.84
CA ALA A 106 3.44 -2.33 -24.27
C ALA A 106 2.88 -3.74 -23.96
N ALA A 107 1.62 -3.80 -23.54
CA ALA A 107 0.98 -5.05 -23.12
C ALA A 107 0.79 -6.05 -24.26
N TRP A 108 0.78 -5.57 -25.50
CA TRP A 108 0.56 -6.36 -26.71
C TRP A 108 1.84 -6.77 -27.43
N LEU A 109 3.02 -6.37 -26.92
CA LEU A 109 4.28 -6.52 -27.64
C LEU A 109 4.84 -7.94 -27.48
N PRO A 110 5.00 -8.73 -28.57
CA PRO A 110 5.47 -10.11 -28.51
C PRO A 110 6.85 -10.28 -27.86
N ASP A 111 7.18 -11.50 -27.45
CA ASP A 111 8.40 -11.82 -26.69
C ASP A 111 9.69 -11.57 -27.49
N ASP A 112 9.68 -11.71 -28.81
CA ASP A 112 10.80 -11.45 -29.73
C ASP A 112 10.91 -9.98 -30.16
N TRP A 113 9.97 -9.14 -29.74
CA TRP A 113 9.98 -7.71 -30.04
C TRP A 113 10.57 -6.87 -28.91
N GLY A 114 11.18 -5.76 -29.31
CA GLY A 114 11.78 -4.77 -28.43
C GLY A 114 10.94 -3.50 -28.27
N GLN A 115 11.05 -2.84 -27.12
CA GLN A 115 10.58 -1.47 -26.92
C GLN A 115 11.73 -0.58 -26.49
N GLY A 116 11.85 0.56 -27.16
CA GLY A 116 12.79 1.60 -26.81
C GLY A 116 12.17 2.99 -26.80
N VAL A 117 12.99 3.96 -26.45
CA VAL A 117 12.70 5.38 -26.56
C VAL A 117 13.83 6.03 -27.36
N LYS A 118 13.45 6.93 -28.27
CA LYS A 118 14.40 7.71 -29.05
C LYS A 118 14.07 9.18 -28.98
N MET A 119 15.07 10.01 -29.23
CA MET A 119 14.86 11.45 -29.40
C MET A 119 14.24 11.77 -30.76
N THR A 120 13.37 12.77 -30.80
CA THR A 120 12.92 13.39 -32.05
C THR A 120 13.87 14.52 -32.44
N GLN A 121 14.30 14.52 -33.70
CA GLN A 121 15.00 15.69 -34.26
C GLN A 121 14.08 16.91 -34.25
N PRO A 122 14.63 18.13 -34.08
CA PRO A 122 13.88 19.36 -34.30
C PRO A 122 13.26 19.33 -35.71
N SER A 123 11.98 19.67 -35.81
CA SER A 123 11.33 19.92 -37.09
C SER A 123 10.94 21.39 -37.15
N SER A 124 10.82 21.95 -38.36
CA SER A 124 10.32 23.32 -38.57
C SER A 124 8.94 23.57 -37.93
N ARG A 125 8.17 22.51 -37.63
CA ARG A 125 6.86 22.57 -36.99
C ARG A 125 6.88 22.35 -35.46
N SER A 126 8.04 22.26 -34.83
CA SER A 126 8.14 22.03 -33.38
C SER A 126 7.80 23.30 -32.58
N THR A 127 6.54 23.44 -32.16
CA THR A 127 6.02 24.61 -31.41
C THR A 127 6.31 24.58 -29.89
N GLY A 128 7.39 23.93 -29.46
CA GLY A 128 7.89 23.99 -28.06
C GLY A 128 7.01 23.34 -26.96
N GLY A 129 5.94 22.61 -27.31
CA GLY A 129 4.95 22.15 -26.33
C GLY A 129 5.10 20.71 -25.81
N GLY A 130 5.54 19.77 -26.65
CA GLY A 130 5.47 18.34 -26.29
C GLY A 130 6.29 17.36 -27.12
N GLY A 131 7.09 17.86 -28.06
CA GLY A 131 8.06 17.03 -28.79
C GLY A 131 9.22 16.61 -27.90
N GLY A 132 9.98 15.61 -28.34
CA GLY A 132 11.24 15.25 -27.68
C GLY A 132 11.52 13.77 -27.69
N ILE A 133 10.55 12.94 -27.31
CA ILE A 133 10.76 11.49 -27.12
C ILE A 133 9.66 10.72 -27.84
N LEU A 134 10.05 9.72 -28.63
CA LEU A 134 9.13 8.75 -29.22
C LEU A 134 9.41 7.36 -28.67
N THR A 135 8.35 6.67 -28.24
CA THR A 135 8.41 5.23 -28.02
C THR A 135 8.53 4.53 -29.36
N SER A 136 9.48 3.61 -29.45
CA SER A 136 9.82 2.84 -30.65
C SER A 136 9.62 1.37 -30.35
N PHE A 137 9.02 0.63 -31.28
CA PHE A 137 8.87 -0.82 -31.26
C PHE A 137 9.81 -1.40 -32.32
N VAL A 138 10.72 -2.26 -31.90
CA VAL A 138 11.80 -2.79 -32.75
C VAL A 138 11.53 -4.27 -33.01
N GLY A 139 11.33 -4.63 -34.27
CA GLY A 139 11.15 -6.02 -34.70
C GLY A 139 12.47 -6.80 -34.71
N PRO A 140 12.43 -8.14 -34.76
CA PRO A 140 13.62 -8.98 -34.82
C PRO A 140 14.47 -8.72 -36.08
N ASP A 141 13.85 -8.23 -37.14
CA ASP A 141 14.45 -7.83 -38.42
C ASP A 141 14.93 -6.36 -38.42
N MET A 142 14.97 -5.72 -37.25
CA MET A 142 15.40 -4.34 -37.05
C MET A 142 14.51 -3.24 -37.63
N LYS A 143 13.30 -3.58 -38.11
CA LYS A 143 12.34 -2.54 -38.48
C LYS A 143 11.79 -1.84 -37.25
N VAL A 144 11.71 -0.52 -37.33
CA VAL A 144 11.30 0.35 -36.23
C VAL A 144 9.93 0.94 -36.52
N PHE A 145 9.02 0.79 -35.57
CA PHE A 145 7.64 1.27 -35.63
C PHE A 145 7.34 2.19 -34.45
N PHE A 146 6.36 3.07 -34.58
CA PHE A 146 5.99 4.02 -33.51
C PHE A 146 4.56 3.83 -32.99
N HIS A 147 3.76 3.03 -33.71
CA HIS A 147 2.36 2.80 -33.40
C HIS A 147 2.01 1.32 -33.53
N LYS A 148 1.10 0.85 -32.67
CA LYS A 148 0.59 -0.53 -32.71
C LYS A 148 0.07 -0.90 -34.10
N LYS A 149 -0.74 -0.03 -34.71
CA LYS A 149 -1.35 -0.26 -36.02
C LYS A 149 -0.31 -0.54 -37.12
N THR A 150 0.79 0.21 -37.13
CA THR A 150 1.87 -0.02 -38.11
C THR A 150 2.66 -1.29 -37.82
N THR A 151 2.84 -1.62 -36.54
CA THR A 151 3.43 -2.90 -36.13
C THR A 151 2.55 -4.08 -36.52
N GLU A 152 1.23 -4.01 -36.30
CA GLU A 152 0.27 -5.05 -36.68
C GLU A 152 0.19 -5.24 -38.20
N ALA A 153 0.18 -4.13 -38.97
CA ALA A 153 0.23 -4.18 -40.43
C ALA A 153 1.52 -4.87 -40.92
N TYR A 154 2.64 -4.61 -40.25
CA TYR A 154 3.91 -5.25 -40.58
C TYR A 154 3.93 -6.75 -40.25
N VAL A 155 3.43 -7.12 -39.07
CA VAL A 155 3.34 -8.51 -38.63
C VAL A 155 2.27 -9.30 -39.42
N GLY A 156 1.36 -8.60 -40.12
CA GLY A 156 0.30 -9.21 -40.92
C GLY A 156 -0.87 -9.74 -40.09
N ARG A 157 -0.97 -9.37 -38.79
CA ARG A 157 -2.06 -9.80 -37.90
C ARG A 157 -2.20 -8.87 -36.68
N PRO A 158 -3.37 -8.87 -36.01
CA PRO A 158 -3.55 -8.19 -34.74
C PRO A 158 -2.62 -8.75 -33.65
N LEU A 159 -2.12 -7.85 -32.80
CA LEU A 159 -1.29 -8.19 -31.65
C LEU A 159 -2.13 -8.13 -30.37
N THR A 160 -2.01 -9.15 -29.52
CA THR A 160 -2.87 -9.33 -28.35
C THR A 160 -2.11 -9.18 -27.04
N ASN A 161 -2.83 -8.90 -25.95
CA ASN A 161 -2.22 -8.82 -24.61
C ASN A 161 -1.67 -10.17 -24.12
N GLN A 162 -2.14 -11.29 -24.67
CA GLN A 162 -1.64 -12.61 -24.32
C GLN A 162 -0.19 -12.80 -24.79
N GLU A 163 0.13 -12.29 -25.98
CA GLU A 163 1.48 -12.36 -26.55
C GLU A 163 2.48 -11.49 -25.80
N GLY A 164 2.06 -10.35 -25.28
CA GLY A 164 2.92 -9.47 -24.48
C GLY A 164 2.91 -9.76 -22.98
N PHE A 165 2.21 -10.82 -22.53
CA PHE A 165 2.03 -11.09 -21.11
C PHE A 165 3.35 -11.34 -20.39
N LYS A 166 4.26 -12.17 -20.92
CA LYS A 166 5.57 -12.40 -20.28
C LYS A 166 6.39 -11.12 -20.20
N GLY A 167 6.25 -10.25 -21.19
CA GLY A 167 6.85 -8.93 -21.18
C GLY A 167 6.29 -8.04 -20.06
N GLN A 168 4.98 -8.11 -19.81
CA GLN A 168 4.36 -7.46 -18.66
C GLN A 168 4.80 -8.06 -17.33
N VAL A 169 5.06 -9.37 -17.28
CA VAL A 169 5.64 -10.03 -16.09
C VAL A 169 7.04 -9.47 -15.79
N ARG A 170 7.92 -9.36 -16.79
CA ARG A 170 9.24 -8.72 -16.64
C ARG A 170 9.12 -7.27 -16.17
N LEU A 171 8.19 -6.50 -16.76
CA LEU A 171 7.90 -5.14 -16.33
C LEU A 171 7.44 -5.09 -14.87
N ALA A 172 6.55 -5.99 -14.47
CA ALA A 172 6.04 -6.07 -13.10
C ALA A 172 7.16 -6.44 -12.11
N GLN A 173 8.04 -7.37 -12.45
CA GLN A 173 9.24 -7.70 -11.66
C GLN A 173 10.15 -6.47 -11.47
N LEU A 174 10.42 -5.74 -12.55
CA LEU A 174 11.25 -4.54 -12.52
C LEU A 174 10.61 -3.44 -11.67
N GLN A 175 9.30 -3.21 -11.81
CA GLN A 175 8.55 -2.27 -10.98
C GLN A 175 8.50 -2.71 -9.51
N ALA A 176 8.45 -4.01 -9.24
CA ALA A 176 8.48 -4.54 -7.87
C ALA A 176 9.83 -4.25 -7.20
N LYS A 177 10.94 -4.55 -7.89
CA LYS A 177 12.30 -4.19 -7.46
C LYS A 177 12.41 -2.69 -7.16
N GLN A 178 11.93 -1.85 -8.07
CA GLN A 178 11.90 -0.40 -7.87
C GLN A 178 11.08 0.00 -6.64
N ALA A 179 9.89 -0.57 -6.46
CA ALA A 179 9.03 -0.26 -5.32
C ALA A 179 9.70 -0.62 -3.98
N VAL A 180 10.38 -1.78 -3.91
CA VAL A 180 11.19 -2.16 -2.73
C VAL A 180 12.31 -1.15 -2.50
N GLN A 181 13.09 -0.82 -3.54
CA GLN A 181 14.17 0.17 -3.43
C GLN A 181 13.65 1.53 -2.93
N LEU A 182 12.54 2.00 -3.48
CA LEU A 182 11.92 3.26 -3.07
C LEU A 182 11.40 3.21 -1.62
N ALA A 183 10.79 2.09 -1.20
CA ALA A 183 10.37 1.92 0.19
C ALA A 183 11.59 1.96 1.12
N ARG A 184 12.67 1.28 0.76
CA ARG A 184 13.95 1.29 1.48
C ARG A 184 14.56 2.70 1.55
N LEU A 185 14.52 3.46 0.46
CA LEU A 185 14.96 4.85 0.39
C LEU A 185 14.11 5.82 1.23
N GLN A 186 12.82 5.53 1.42
CA GLN A 186 11.98 6.29 2.35
C GLN A 186 12.30 5.95 3.81
N ILE A 187 12.86 4.76 4.06
CA ILE A 187 13.28 4.32 5.38
C ILE A 187 14.65 4.89 5.76
N LYS A 188 15.63 4.84 4.86
CA LYS A 188 16.90 5.52 5.08
C LYS A 188 16.71 7.00 4.83
N ASP A 189 16.74 7.83 5.87
CA ASP A 189 16.74 9.30 5.71
C ASP A 189 17.96 9.69 4.84
N VAL A 190 17.70 9.86 3.53
CA VAL A 190 18.71 10.06 2.47
C VAL A 190 19.56 11.32 2.72
N SER A 191 19.16 12.17 3.67
CA SER A 191 19.92 13.34 4.12
C SER A 191 21.28 12.99 4.73
N LYS A 192 21.53 11.75 5.18
CA LYS A 192 22.79 11.37 5.85
C LYS A 192 23.88 10.77 4.94
N GLY A 193 23.84 10.99 3.62
CA GLY A 193 25.01 10.85 2.75
C GLY A 193 25.53 9.42 2.48
N GLY A 194 24.69 8.38 2.59
CA GLY A 194 25.07 7.01 2.27
C GLY A 194 25.44 6.77 0.79
N SER A 195 26.26 5.75 0.54
CA SER A 195 26.80 5.40 -0.78
C SER A 195 25.71 5.17 -1.85
N LEU A 196 26.04 5.55 -3.08
CA LEU A 196 25.15 5.79 -4.23
C LEU A 196 24.55 4.53 -4.88
N GLY A 197 24.53 3.40 -4.19
CA GLY A 197 24.13 2.09 -4.73
C GLY A 197 22.67 1.68 -4.49
N LEU A 198 22.30 0.49 -4.97
CA LEU A 198 21.06 -0.19 -4.59
C LEU A 198 20.98 -0.25 -3.06
N ILE A 199 19.86 0.24 -2.50
CA ILE A 199 19.62 0.12 -1.06
C ILE A 199 19.21 -1.32 -0.78
N GLY A 200 20.19 -2.10 -0.30
CA GLY A 200 19.95 -3.39 0.33
C GLY A 200 19.25 -3.24 1.68
N THR A 201 18.93 -4.37 2.28
CA THR A 201 18.65 -4.41 3.73
C THR A 201 19.92 -4.09 4.49
N ASP A 202 19.79 -3.63 5.73
CA ASP A 202 20.95 -3.55 6.60
C ASP A 202 21.52 -4.96 6.85
N PRO A 203 22.84 -5.13 6.97
CA PRO A 203 23.44 -6.46 7.14
C PRO A 203 22.89 -7.18 8.37
N ASP A 204 22.48 -8.44 8.19
CA ASP A 204 21.99 -9.31 9.25
C ASP A 204 22.88 -9.28 10.52
N PRO A 205 24.23 -9.38 10.44
CA PRO A 205 25.08 -9.34 11.64
C PRO A 205 24.96 -8.03 12.44
N GLU A 206 24.84 -6.89 11.75
CA GLU A 206 24.69 -5.58 12.40
C GLU A 206 23.33 -5.46 13.09
N PHE A 207 22.27 -6.00 12.48
CA PHE A 207 20.95 -6.05 13.10
C PHE A 207 20.91 -7.01 14.30
N PHE A 208 21.53 -8.19 14.20
CA PHE A 208 21.58 -9.17 15.29
C PHE A 208 22.47 -8.76 16.47
N LYS A 209 23.27 -7.69 16.37
CA LYS A 209 23.93 -7.09 17.54
C LYS A 209 22.93 -6.61 18.59
N LEU A 210 21.68 -6.34 18.21
CA LEU A 210 20.58 -5.96 19.11
C LEU A 210 20.06 -7.12 19.98
N LEU A 211 20.47 -8.37 19.69
CA LEU A 211 20.13 -9.51 20.51
C LEU A 211 21.07 -9.59 21.73
N SER A 212 20.52 -9.95 22.89
CA SER A 212 21.28 -10.27 24.09
C SER A 212 22.13 -11.55 23.86
N PRO A 213 23.11 -11.84 24.74
CA PRO A 213 23.86 -13.09 24.65
C PRO A 213 22.98 -14.35 24.73
N SER A 214 21.94 -14.36 25.57
CA SER A 214 21.01 -15.50 25.67
C SER A 214 20.15 -15.65 24.41
N GLU A 215 19.71 -14.54 23.83
CA GLU A 215 18.95 -14.54 22.57
C GLU A 215 19.81 -15.00 21.39
N LYS A 216 21.07 -14.59 21.31
CA LYS A 216 21.99 -15.03 20.24
C LYS A 216 22.22 -16.54 20.26
N LYS A 217 22.25 -17.17 21.44
CA LYS A 217 22.31 -18.64 21.56
C LYS A 217 21.08 -19.33 20.95
N CYS A 218 19.95 -18.63 20.88
CA CYS A 218 18.72 -19.12 20.29
C CYS A 218 18.52 -18.67 18.83
N LEU A 219 19.49 -18.00 18.20
CA LEU A 219 19.37 -17.49 16.84
C LEU A 219 19.35 -18.64 15.82
N PRO A 220 18.21 -18.91 15.15
CA PRO A 220 18.11 -20.01 14.21
C PRO A 220 18.86 -19.71 12.90
N SER A 221 19.24 -20.78 12.20
CA SER A 221 19.65 -20.73 10.80
C SER A 221 18.44 -20.46 9.89
N LYS A 222 18.66 -19.93 8.69
CA LYS A 222 17.57 -19.67 7.74
C LYS A 222 16.89 -20.96 7.24
N ASP A 223 17.59 -22.09 7.28
CA ASP A 223 17.11 -23.38 6.76
C ASP A 223 16.15 -24.10 7.73
N GLU A 224 16.10 -23.66 9.00
CA GLU A 224 15.10 -24.10 10.00
C GLU A 224 13.68 -23.61 9.70
N PHE A 225 13.51 -22.70 8.74
CA PHE A 225 12.23 -22.07 8.45
C PHE A 225 11.57 -22.63 7.20
N HIS A 226 10.24 -22.65 7.23
CA HIS A 226 9.38 -22.83 6.07
C HIS A 226 8.63 -21.52 5.81
N PHE A 227 9.14 -20.73 4.88
CA PHE A 227 8.54 -19.45 4.47
C PHE A 227 7.35 -19.69 3.55
N CYS A 228 6.19 -19.23 3.97
CA CYS A 228 4.90 -19.47 3.37
C CYS A 228 4.25 -18.13 3.00
N ILE A 229 3.82 -17.97 1.75
CA ILE A 229 3.06 -16.79 1.33
C ILE A 229 1.64 -17.26 1.02
N VAL A 230 0.65 -16.64 1.67
CA VAL A 230 -0.76 -16.94 1.41
C VAL A 230 -1.31 -15.88 0.47
N SER A 231 -1.78 -16.31 -0.70
CA SER A 231 -2.17 -15.41 -1.78
C SER A 231 -3.27 -16.06 -2.63
N ALA A 232 -4.11 -15.28 -3.29
CA ALA A 232 -5.13 -15.82 -4.19
C ALA A 232 -5.51 -14.80 -5.25
N ARG A 233 -5.74 -15.26 -6.48
CA ARG A 233 -6.35 -14.50 -7.60
C ARG A 233 -5.62 -13.21 -7.98
N ARG A 234 -4.30 -13.14 -7.76
CA ARG A 234 -3.47 -11.97 -8.11
C ARG A 234 -2.63 -12.15 -9.37
N ALA A 235 -2.19 -13.36 -9.66
CA ALA A 235 -1.29 -13.63 -10.79
C ALA A 235 -1.91 -13.33 -12.17
N ALA A 236 -3.24 -13.31 -12.28
CA ALA A 236 -3.94 -12.96 -13.53
C ALA A 236 -3.89 -11.46 -13.90
N LYS A 237 -3.46 -10.57 -12.99
CA LYS A 237 -3.43 -9.11 -13.23
C LYS A 237 -2.03 -8.57 -13.03
N VAL A 238 -1.57 -7.69 -13.91
CA VAL A 238 -0.22 -7.08 -13.85
C VAL A 238 0.04 -6.40 -12.51
N GLU A 239 -0.95 -5.71 -11.92
CA GLU A 239 -0.82 -5.14 -10.58
C GLU A 239 -0.56 -6.19 -9.50
N GLY A 240 -1.22 -7.34 -9.59
CA GLY A 240 -1.07 -8.44 -8.66
C GLY A 240 0.26 -9.16 -8.84
N VAL A 241 0.70 -9.37 -10.10
CA VAL A 241 2.03 -9.90 -10.45
C VAL A 241 3.14 -9.04 -9.83
N ARG A 242 3.02 -7.71 -9.91
CA ARG A 242 4.00 -6.80 -9.30
C ARG A 242 4.07 -6.99 -7.78
N ASP A 243 2.93 -7.11 -7.12
CA ASP A 243 2.88 -7.26 -5.67
C ASP A 243 3.49 -8.62 -5.25
N ILE A 244 3.16 -9.69 -5.97
CA ILE A 244 3.78 -11.01 -5.84
C ILE A 244 5.31 -10.92 -5.90
N PHE A 245 5.85 -10.27 -6.94
CA PHE A 245 7.29 -10.17 -7.11
C PHE A 245 7.98 -9.24 -6.10
N MET A 246 7.23 -8.34 -5.45
CA MET A 246 7.72 -7.47 -4.40
C MET A 246 8.17 -8.28 -3.19
N VAL A 247 7.36 -9.25 -2.78
CA VAL A 247 7.68 -10.14 -1.66
C VAL A 247 8.65 -11.24 -2.10
N GLN A 248 8.44 -11.85 -3.27
CA GLN A 248 9.32 -12.89 -3.82
C GLN A 248 10.78 -12.41 -3.87
N THR A 249 11.00 -11.21 -4.41
CA THR A 249 12.35 -10.68 -4.61
C THR A 249 13.05 -10.45 -3.27
N GLN A 250 12.36 -9.94 -2.25
CA GLN A 250 12.96 -9.71 -0.93
C GLN A 250 13.38 -11.00 -0.23
N LEU A 251 12.65 -12.10 -0.42
CA LEU A 251 13.03 -13.42 0.11
C LEU A 251 14.19 -14.04 -0.67
N VAL A 252 14.15 -13.95 -2.01
CA VAL A 252 15.24 -14.46 -2.86
C VAL A 252 16.54 -13.69 -2.64
N GLU A 253 16.49 -12.36 -2.49
CA GLU A 253 17.63 -11.52 -2.09
C GLU A 253 18.22 -11.97 -0.74
N ALA A 254 17.38 -12.47 0.17
CA ALA A 254 17.80 -13.03 1.47
C ALA A 254 18.18 -14.52 1.38
N GLY A 255 18.27 -15.10 0.18
CA GLY A 255 18.69 -16.47 -0.06
C GLY A 255 17.67 -17.52 0.37
N VAL A 256 16.37 -17.21 0.28
CA VAL A 256 15.25 -18.09 0.60
C VAL A 256 14.23 -18.08 -0.53
N THR A 257 13.74 -19.26 -0.93
CA THR A 257 12.61 -19.39 -1.87
C THR A 257 11.35 -19.78 -1.10
N PRO A 258 10.30 -18.94 -1.06
CA PRO A 258 9.06 -19.28 -0.35
C PRO A 258 8.25 -20.38 -1.02
N THR A 259 7.24 -20.89 -0.32
CA THR A 259 6.13 -21.66 -0.91
C THR A 259 4.88 -20.80 -0.92
N TRP A 260 4.21 -20.72 -2.06
CA TRP A 260 2.98 -19.96 -2.26
C TRP A 260 1.77 -20.88 -2.07
N TYR A 261 0.92 -20.59 -1.10
CA TYR A 261 -0.33 -21.30 -0.87
C TYR A 261 -1.46 -20.52 -1.48
N VAL A 262 -2.08 -21.11 -2.50
CA VAL A 262 -3.10 -20.47 -3.33
C VAL A 262 -4.36 -21.31 -3.44
N ASP A 263 -5.45 -20.71 -3.90
CA ASP A 263 -6.63 -21.49 -4.29
C ASP A 263 -6.34 -22.34 -5.54
N ALA A 264 -7.12 -23.40 -5.74
CA ALA A 264 -6.91 -24.34 -6.84
C ALA A 264 -6.99 -23.65 -8.22
N GLU A 265 -7.86 -22.64 -8.34
CA GLU A 265 -8.06 -21.84 -9.56
C GLU A 265 -6.81 -21.02 -9.93
N SER A 266 -6.07 -20.52 -8.92
CA SER A 266 -4.88 -19.69 -9.12
C SER A 266 -3.59 -20.49 -9.35
N LEU A 267 -3.58 -21.80 -9.12
CA LEU A 267 -2.33 -22.59 -9.09
C LEU A 267 -1.52 -22.44 -10.38
N LYS A 268 -2.16 -22.63 -11.55
CA LYS A 268 -1.49 -22.57 -12.85
C LYS A 268 -0.91 -21.20 -13.13
N ASP A 269 -1.61 -20.13 -12.77
CA ASP A 269 -1.14 -18.76 -12.99
C ASP A 269 0.12 -18.45 -12.18
N TYR A 270 0.18 -18.90 -10.91
CA TYR A 270 1.38 -18.68 -10.08
C TYR A 270 2.55 -19.54 -10.55
N GLN A 271 2.30 -20.78 -10.98
CA GLN A 271 3.32 -21.64 -11.57
C GLN A 271 3.87 -21.06 -12.88
N ALA A 272 3.02 -20.44 -13.71
CA ALA A 272 3.43 -19.76 -14.93
C ALA A 272 4.34 -18.54 -14.68
N LEU A 273 4.33 -17.98 -13.46
CA LEU A 273 5.26 -16.95 -13.01
C LEU A 273 6.60 -17.54 -12.50
N GLY A 274 6.78 -18.86 -12.50
CA GLY A 274 7.95 -19.55 -11.98
C GLY A 274 7.97 -19.69 -10.45
N LEU A 275 6.81 -19.57 -9.79
CA LEU A 275 6.71 -19.62 -8.33
C LEU A 275 6.47 -21.06 -7.86
N ARG A 276 7.06 -21.42 -6.72
CA ARG A 276 6.76 -22.67 -6.01
C ARG A 276 5.39 -22.57 -5.35
N ALA A 277 4.33 -22.84 -6.10
CA ALA A 277 2.95 -22.74 -5.66
C ALA A 277 2.30 -24.11 -5.42
N VAL A 278 1.44 -24.19 -4.40
CA VAL A 278 0.67 -25.37 -4.01
C VAL A 278 -0.77 -24.97 -3.66
N VAL A 279 -1.71 -25.93 -3.74
CA VAL A 279 -3.10 -25.69 -3.35
C VAL A 279 -3.21 -25.67 -1.81
N GLY A 280 -3.59 -24.52 -1.27
CA GLY A 280 -3.95 -24.35 0.14
C GLY A 280 -5.45 -24.15 0.38
N GLY A 281 -6.19 -23.69 -0.64
CA GLY A 281 -7.61 -23.33 -0.54
C GLY A 281 -7.81 -21.83 -0.34
N LYS A 282 -8.86 -21.42 0.38
CA LYS A 282 -9.10 -20.00 0.71
C LYS A 282 -8.15 -19.53 1.82
N LEU A 283 -8.34 -18.31 2.35
CA LEU A 283 -7.45 -17.69 3.35
C LEU A 283 -7.12 -18.65 4.51
N THR A 284 -8.11 -19.04 5.31
CA THR A 284 -7.90 -19.86 6.51
C THR A 284 -7.39 -21.27 6.20
N PRO A 285 -7.99 -22.02 5.23
CA PRO A 285 -7.45 -23.31 4.81
C PRO A 285 -5.99 -23.24 4.33
N SER A 286 -5.62 -22.19 3.57
CA SER A 286 -4.24 -22.00 3.10
C SER A 286 -3.28 -21.74 4.25
N ARG A 287 -3.67 -20.92 5.23
CA ARG A 287 -2.87 -20.72 6.44
C ARG A 287 -2.69 -22.01 7.23
N ASN A 288 -3.74 -22.81 7.39
CA ASN A 288 -3.68 -24.11 8.05
C ASN A 288 -2.81 -25.11 7.29
N ARG A 289 -2.88 -25.13 5.96
CA ARG A 289 -2.03 -25.97 5.12
C ARG A 289 -0.56 -25.60 5.30
N ALA A 290 -0.24 -24.30 5.32
CA ALA A 290 1.11 -23.82 5.58
C ALA A 290 1.67 -24.25 6.94
N LEU A 291 0.85 -24.21 8.00
CA LEU A 291 1.23 -24.70 9.34
C LEU A 291 1.48 -26.21 9.33
N LYS A 292 0.60 -26.99 8.69
CA LYS A 292 0.73 -28.45 8.59
C LYS A 292 1.98 -28.85 7.82
N ASP A 293 2.26 -28.21 6.69
CA ASP A 293 3.46 -28.46 5.87
C ASP A 293 4.76 -28.05 6.59
N ALA A 294 4.74 -26.98 7.39
CA ALA A 294 5.89 -26.62 8.21
C ALA A 294 6.14 -27.68 9.30
N LYS A 295 5.07 -28.11 10.00
CA LYS A 295 5.12 -29.15 11.03
C LYS A 295 5.62 -30.48 10.48
N SER A 296 5.14 -30.92 9.31
CA SER A 296 5.58 -32.18 8.70
C SER A 296 7.06 -32.16 8.31
N LYS A 297 7.61 -30.97 8.04
CA LYS A 297 9.05 -30.78 7.76
C LYS A 297 9.89 -30.56 9.02
N GLY A 298 9.28 -30.53 10.20
CA GLY A 298 9.98 -30.16 11.44
C GLY A 298 10.52 -28.72 11.44
N LYS A 299 9.90 -27.82 10.66
CA LYS A 299 10.36 -26.44 10.46
C LYS A 299 9.45 -25.43 11.13
N VAL A 300 10.04 -24.27 11.46
CA VAL A 300 9.32 -23.09 11.93
C VAL A 300 8.47 -22.53 10.78
N CYS A 301 7.19 -22.27 11.02
CA CYS A 301 6.32 -21.69 9.99
C CYS A 301 6.45 -20.16 10.02
N VAL A 302 6.81 -19.55 8.89
CA VAL A 302 6.70 -18.09 8.71
C VAL A 302 5.64 -17.83 7.68
N GLN A 303 4.61 -17.06 8.03
CA GLN A 303 3.58 -16.67 7.06
C GLN A 303 3.65 -15.19 6.76
N LEU A 304 3.49 -14.86 5.48
CA LEU A 304 3.60 -13.51 4.96
C LEU A 304 2.42 -13.21 4.02
N SER A 305 1.94 -11.97 4.08
CA SER A 305 1.08 -11.37 3.05
C SER A 305 1.88 -11.09 1.77
N ASP A 306 1.18 -11.09 0.63
CA ASP A 306 1.74 -10.96 -0.71
C ASP A 306 1.96 -9.52 -1.19
N ASP A 307 1.73 -8.52 -0.32
CA ASP A 307 1.75 -7.10 -0.66
C ASP A 307 2.68 -6.26 0.23
N ILE A 308 3.61 -6.91 0.93
CA ILE A 308 4.55 -6.25 1.84
C ILE A 308 5.73 -5.70 1.05
N SER A 309 5.96 -4.38 1.13
CA SER A 309 7.04 -3.71 0.42
C SER A 309 8.32 -3.54 1.23
N ALA A 310 8.24 -3.57 2.56
CA ALA A 310 9.40 -3.44 3.45
C ALA A 310 9.08 -3.83 4.90
N TRP A 311 10.13 -4.23 5.63
CA TRP A 311 10.16 -4.36 7.09
C TRP A 311 11.08 -3.29 7.67
N GLU A 312 10.57 -2.52 8.61
CA GLU A 312 11.34 -1.50 9.34
C GLU A 312 11.39 -1.86 10.82
N TYR A 313 12.58 -1.88 11.41
CA TYR A 313 12.76 -1.95 12.86
C TYR A 313 13.40 -0.66 13.37
N ARG A 314 12.95 -0.19 14.55
CA ARG A 314 13.53 0.98 15.21
C ARG A 314 14.14 0.62 16.57
N ALA A 315 15.46 0.69 16.66
CA ALA A 315 16.19 0.48 17.91
C ALA A 315 16.40 1.81 18.63
N GLY A 316 15.86 1.93 19.84
CA GLY A 316 16.04 3.11 20.67
C GLY A 316 15.35 2.97 22.02
N ASN A 317 15.74 3.82 22.95
CA ASN A 317 15.17 3.84 24.29
C ASN A 317 13.69 4.22 24.25
N LYS A 318 12.93 3.81 25.28
CA LYS A 318 11.58 4.35 25.51
C LYS A 318 11.68 5.83 25.88
N ALA A 319 10.62 6.58 25.60
CA ALA A 319 10.48 7.94 26.09
C ALA A 319 10.39 7.94 27.62
N ALA A 320 10.94 8.97 28.27
CA ALA A 320 10.84 9.15 29.72
C ALA A 320 9.38 9.40 30.15
N GLU A 321 8.63 10.08 29.30
CA GLU A 321 7.22 10.40 29.48
C GLU A 321 6.38 9.79 28.35
N ARG A 322 5.10 9.53 28.63
CA ARG A 322 4.15 8.97 27.65
C ARG A 322 3.38 10.03 26.85
N THR A 323 3.91 11.25 26.76
CA THR A 323 3.31 12.29 25.93
C THR A 323 3.57 12.02 24.45
N ASP A 324 2.65 12.42 23.57
CA ASP A 324 2.79 12.23 22.12
C ASP A 324 4.13 12.86 21.61
N ASP A 325 4.54 14.00 22.15
CA ASP A 325 5.80 14.66 21.79
C ASP A 325 7.04 13.86 22.22
N ALA A 326 7.07 13.34 23.46
CA ALA A 326 8.20 12.58 23.96
C ALA A 326 8.36 11.24 23.20
N VAL A 327 7.26 10.54 22.92
CA VAL A 327 7.31 9.28 22.15
C VAL A 327 7.69 9.53 20.68
N ASN A 328 7.23 10.64 20.08
CA ASN A 328 7.64 11.03 18.73
C ASN A 328 9.12 11.41 18.67
N ALA A 329 9.64 12.14 19.67
CA ALA A 329 11.06 12.48 19.77
C ALA A 329 11.93 11.22 19.92
N ALA A 330 11.56 10.29 20.79
CA ALA A 330 12.27 9.02 20.98
C ALA A 330 12.22 8.17 19.69
N HIS A 331 11.07 8.10 19.02
CA HIS A 331 10.92 7.44 17.73
C HIS A 331 11.80 8.06 16.63
N ALA A 332 11.91 9.39 16.60
CA ALA A 332 12.76 10.11 15.66
C ALA A 332 14.26 9.90 15.94
N ALA A 333 14.64 9.82 17.21
CA ALA A 333 16.02 9.56 17.65
C ALA A 333 16.47 8.11 17.45
N ALA A 334 15.53 7.17 17.32
CA ALA A 334 15.83 5.75 17.17
C ALA A 334 16.61 5.42 15.89
N LYS A 335 17.58 4.50 16.00
CA LYS A 335 18.27 3.92 14.84
C LYS A 335 17.29 3.09 14.03
N ARG A 336 17.14 3.42 12.75
CA ARG A 336 16.27 2.72 11.80
C ARG A 336 17.05 1.60 11.12
N PHE A 337 16.43 0.45 11.02
CA PHE A 337 16.92 -0.70 10.28
C PHE A 337 15.91 -1.07 9.20
N ILE A 338 16.40 -1.29 7.99
CA ILE A 338 15.71 -1.96 6.91
C ILE A 338 16.03 -3.45 7.04
N VAL A 339 15.04 -4.25 7.41
CA VAL A 339 15.26 -5.65 7.76
C VAL A 339 14.77 -6.54 6.61
N SER A 340 15.48 -7.62 6.32
CA SER A 340 14.96 -8.65 5.41
C SER A 340 13.84 -9.44 6.10
N PRO A 341 12.86 -10.01 5.36
CA PRO A 341 11.85 -10.88 5.97
C PRO A 341 12.47 -12.08 6.71
N VAL A 342 13.62 -12.56 6.24
CA VAL A 342 14.37 -13.67 6.87
C VAL A 342 14.99 -13.23 8.20
N ALA A 343 15.69 -12.09 8.21
CA ALA A 343 16.28 -11.54 9.43
C ALA A 343 15.21 -11.17 10.47
N ALA A 344 14.07 -10.64 10.04
CA ALA A 344 12.93 -10.35 10.90
C ALA A 344 12.42 -11.63 11.60
N ALA A 345 12.23 -12.71 10.85
CA ALA A 345 11.76 -13.99 11.40
C ALA A 345 12.78 -14.61 12.36
N ARG A 346 14.07 -14.58 12.01
CA ARG A 346 15.18 -15.09 12.84
C ARG A 346 15.31 -14.31 14.15
N PHE A 347 15.30 -12.99 14.08
CA PHE A 347 15.36 -12.10 15.24
C PHE A 347 14.18 -12.35 16.20
N MET A 348 12.98 -12.48 15.64
CA MET A 348 11.77 -12.73 16.41
C MET A 348 11.78 -14.10 17.08
N LEU A 349 12.20 -15.15 16.35
CA LEU A 349 12.27 -16.49 16.93
C LEU A 349 13.32 -16.60 18.03
N ALA A 350 14.48 -15.96 17.84
CA ALA A 350 15.53 -15.87 18.86
C ALA A 350 14.98 -15.28 20.17
N LYS A 351 14.25 -14.16 20.05
CA LYS A 351 13.56 -13.50 21.18
C LYS A 351 12.51 -14.43 21.81
N MET A 352 11.70 -15.13 21.01
CA MET A 352 10.66 -16.03 21.54
C MET A 352 11.27 -17.19 22.34
N ARG A 353 12.32 -17.82 21.82
CA ARG A 353 12.96 -19.00 22.42
C ARG A 353 13.74 -18.68 23.69
N SER A 354 14.20 -17.44 23.85
CA SER A 354 14.97 -16.98 25.01
C SER A 354 14.12 -16.45 26.18
N VAL A 355 12.80 -16.34 26.02
CA VAL A 355 11.91 -15.86 27.10
C VAL A 355 11.91 -16.84 28.27
N GLU A 356 12.04 -16.31 29.48
CA GLU A 356 11.82 -17.03 30.73
C GLU A 356 10.32 -17.14 31.05
N GLY A 357 9.92 -18.27 31.65
CA GLY A 357 8.52 -18.58 31.92
C GLY A 357 7.78 -19.16 30.70
N PRO A 358 6.49 -18.81 30.49
CA PRO A 358 5.71 -19.33 29.36
C PRO A 358 6.34 -18.93 28.02
N LYS A 359 6.89 -19.91 27.30
CA LYS A 359 7.58 -19.71 26.03
C LYS A 359 6.57 -19.46 24.90
N PRO A 360 6.54 -18.25 24.32
CA PRO A 360 5.61 -17.94 23.25
C PRO A 360 5.90 -18.81 22.03
N LYS A 361 4.85 -19.38 21.44
CA LYS A 361 4.92 -20.15 20.19
C LYS A 361 4.45 -19.40 18.96
N LEU A 362 3.91 -18.19 19.14
CA LEU A 362 3.55 -17.27 18.07
C LEU A 362 4.23 -15.92 18.31
N GLY A 363 4.91 -15.42 17.29
CA GLY A 363 5.48 -14.09 17.25
C GLY A 363 4.95 -13.30 16.06
N GLY A 364 4.92 -11.97 16.18
CA GLY A 364 4.63 -11.09 15.05
C GLY A 364 5.06 -9.65 15.28
N VAL A 365 4.58 -8.75 14.42
CA VAL A 365 5.00 -7.35 14.36
C VAL A 365 3.87 -6.40 14.78
N TYR A 366 4.21 -5.11 14.90
CA TYR A 366 3.22 -4.07 15.21
C TYR A 366 2.25 -3.87 14.04
N MET A 367 0.96 -3.73 14.35
CA MET A 367 -0.13 -3.76 13.38
C MET A 367 -0.35 -2.44 12.62
N LEU A 368 0.36 -1.37 12.98
CA LEU A 368 0.23 -0.05 12.36
C LEU A 368 1.51 0.31 11.59
N GLY A 369 1.37 1.15 10.57
CA GLY A 369 2.50 1.61 9.74
C GLY A 369 3.45 2.60 10.43
N SER A 370 3.23 2.93 11.70
CA SER A 370 4.16 3.69 12.54
C SER A 370 4.10 3.13 13.95
N CYS A 371 5.28 2.90 14.53
CA CYS A 371 5.43 2.43 15.90
C CYS A 371 5.71 3.56 16.90
N ALA A 372 5.53 4.84 16.55
CA ALA A 372 5.93 5.96 17.42
C ALA A 372 5.35 5.85 18.85
N ARG A 373 4.05 5.58 18.98
CA ARG A 373 3.40 5.42 20.30
C ARG A 373 3.95 4.27 21.13
N THR A 374 4.51 3.25 20.48
CA THR A 374 5.16 2.13 21.19
C THR A 374 6.46 2.53 21.88
N PHE A 375 6.96 3.74 21.63
CA PHE A 375 8.06 4.31 22.40
C PHE A 375 7.66 4.71 23.84
N GLY A 376 6.38 4.71 24.21
CA GLY A 376 5.95 4.84 25.59
C GLY A 376 6.09 3.56 26.43
N GLY A 377 6.41 2.42 25.81
CA GLY A 377 6.54 1.13 26.47
C GLY A 377 7.66 0.27 25.89
N ASP A 378 7.64 -1.01 26.25
CA ASP A 378 8.69 -1.95 25.86
C ASP A 378 8.62 -2.35 24.39
N ALA A 379 9.77 -2.75 23.85
CA ALA A 379 9.89 -3.16 22.47
C ALA A 379 9.16 -4.47 22.14
N PHE A 380 8.82 -5.26 23.17
CA PHE A 380 8.13 -6.53 23.05
C PHE A 380 6.99 -6.62 24.06
N SER A 381 5.89 -7.27 23.67
CA SER A 381 4.71 -7.46 24.52
C SER A 381 4.17 -8.88 24.37
N ARG A 382 3.56 -9.43 25.43
CA ARG A 382 3.33 -10.89 25.52
C ARG A 382 1.89 -11.39 25.42
N GLN A 383 0.91 -10.49 25.47
CA GLN A 383 -0.52 -10.85 25.47
C GLN A 383 -1.32 -10.02 24.46
N HIS A 384 -0.63 -9.55 23.43
CA HIS A 384 -1.18 -8.62 22.45
C HIS A 384 -1.56 -9.32 21.14
N PHE A 385 -2.47 -8.69 20.40
CA PHE A 385 -2.87 -9.11 19.07
C PHE A 385 -1.68 -9.21 18.10
N ILE A 386 -1.57 -10.35 17.41
CA ILE A 386 -0.60 -10.59 16.33
C ILE A 386 -1.32 -10.51 14.99
N LEU A 387 -0.94 -9.54 14.16
CA LEU A 387 -1.53 -9.33 12.83
C LEU A 387 -1.12 -10.45 11.86
N GLY A 388 -2.07 -10.92 11.05
CA GLY A 388 -1.86 -12.01 10.09
C GLY A 388 -0.99 -11.69 8.86
N ASP A 389 -0.40 -10.50 8.76
CA ASP A 389 0.43 -10.08 7.62
C ASP A 389 1.85 -10.64 7.69
N PHE A 390 2.43 -10.73 8.88
CA PHE A 390 3.74 -11.34 9.09
C PHE A 390 3.81 -11.91 10.50
N PHE A 391 3.94 -13.23 10.58
CA PHE A 391 4.06 -13.92 11.86
C PHE A 391 4.93 -15.17 11.76
N VAL A 392 5.45 -15.58 12.90
CA VAL A 392 6.32 -16.74 13.09
C VAL A 392 5.67 -17.69 14.08
N VAL A 393 5.53 -18.96 13.71
CA VAL A 393 5.06 -20.03 14.59
C VAL A 393 6.19 -21.03 14.81
N ASP A 394 6.67 -21.11 16.04
CA ASP A 394 7.76 -22.00 16.44
C ASP A 394 7.32 -23.48 16.39
N VAL A 395 8.30 -24.36 16.28
CA VAL A 395 8.08 -25.81 16.32
C VAL A 395 7.42 -26.21 17.64
N GLY A 396 6.53 -27.20 17.57
CA GLY A 396 5.77 -27.71 18.71
C GLY A 396 4.40 -27.05 18.94
N SER A 397 4.04 -25.96 18.25
CA SER A 397 2.64 -25.50 18.26
C SER A 397 1.74 -26.44 17.46
N SER A 398 0.62 -26.84 18.05
CA SER A 398 -0.47 -27.57 17.37
C SER A 398 -1.66 -26.68 17.01
N VAL A 399 -1.59 -25.38 17.35
CA VAL A 399 -2.69 -24.44 17.14
C VAL A 399 -2.87 -24.16 15.65
N LEU A 400 -4.11 -24.28 15.18
CA LEU A 400 -4.53 -23.97 13.82
C LEU A 400 -5.53 -22.80 13.84
N PHE A 401 -5.72 -22.17 12.69
CA PHE A 401 -6.79 -21.20 12.52
C PHE A 401 -8.15 -21.90 12.47
N ASP A 402 -9.14 -21.26 13.06
CA ASP A 402 -10.54 -21.70 13.00
C ASP A 402 -11.15 -21.42 11.63
N GLU A 403 -11.52 -22.46 10.88
CA GLU A 403 -12.06 -22.31 9.52
C GLU A 403 -13.48 -21.72 9.48
N GLU A 404 -14.17 -21.60 10.63
CA GLU A 404 -15.39 -20.79 10.74
C GLU A 404 -15.10 -19.29 10.62
N MET A 405 -13.87 -18.86 10.93
CA MET A 405 -13.42 -17.47 10.84
C MET A 405 -13.07 -17.11 9.39
N ARG A 406 -13.88 -16.23 8.80
CA ARG A 406 -13.69 -15.73 7.44
C ARG A 406 -12.98 -14.37 7.39
N LEU A 407 -13.05 -13.64 8.51
CA LEU A 407 -12.39 -12.37 8.76
C LEU A 407 -11.96 -12.35 10.23
N LYS A 408 -10.93 -11.59 10.58
CA LYS A 408 -10.42 -11.48 11.98
C LYS A 408 -9.93 -12.82 12.54
N GLU A 409 -9.55 -13.74 11.65
CA GLU A 409 -8.99 -15.05 11.98
C GLU A 409 -7.66 -14.93 12.74
N ASP A 410 -6.93 -13.82 12.56
CA ASP A 410 -5.72 -13.48 13.29
C ASP A 410 -5.96 -13.13 14.76
N TYR A 411 -7.09 -12.51 15.09
CA TYR A 411 -7.49 -12.29 16.48
C TYR A 411 -7.75 -13.62 17.19
N ASP A 412 -8.52 -14.50 16.56
CA ASP A 412 -8.80 -15.84 17.10
C ASP A 412 -7.52 -16.66 17.27
N PHE A 413 -6.63 -16.61 16.27
CA PHE A 413 -5.36 -17.32 16.29
C PHE A 413 -4.41 -16.81 17.38
N SER A 414 -4.40 -15.50 17.62
CA SER A 414 -3.67 -14.88 18.73
C SER A 414 -4.20 -15.37 20.08
N CYS A 415 -5.52 -15.30 20.30
CA CYS A 415 -6.16 -15.79 21.51
C CYS A 415 -5.92 -17.29 21.76
N SER A 416 -5.99 -18.10 20.69
CA SER A 416 -5.73 -19.53 20.76
C SER A 416 -4.31 -19.85 21.21
N HIS A 417 -3.32 -19.08 20.72
CA HIS A 417 -1.92 -19.22 21.17
C HIS A 417 -1.72 -18.79 22.62
N ILE A 418 -2.31 -17.68 23.05
CA ILE A 418 -2.20 -17.26 24.46
C ILE A 418 -2.85 -18.30 25.37
N LYS A 419 -4.02 -18.85 25.01
CA LYS A 419 -4.66 -19.92 25.77
C LYS A 419 -3.81 -21.19 25.84
N ALA A 420 -3.20 -21.61 24.72
CA ALA A 420 -2.45 -22.85 24.65
C ALA A 420 -1.05 -22.77 25.28
N HIS A 421 -0.37 -21.64 25.14
CA HIS A 421 1.06 -21.49 25.49
C HIS A 421 1.31 -20.44 26.58
N GLY A 422 0.27 -19.79 27.08
CA GLY A 422 0.34 -18.74 28.11
C GLY A 422 0.81 -17.37 27.60
N SER A 423 1.41 -17.30 26.41
CA SER A 423 1.94 -16.06 25.83
C SER A 423 2.07 -16.10 24.30
N VAL A 424 2.17 -14.91 23.72
CA VAL A 424 2.65 -14.64 22.36
C VAL A 424 3.81 -13.63 22.44
N LEU A 425 4.43 -13.25 21.33
CA LEU A 425 5.45 -12.19 21.32
C LEU A 425 5.21 -11.20 20.19
N ARG A 426 4.71 -10.00 20.50
CA ARG A 426 4.60 -8.92 19.52
C ARG A 426 5.82 -8.02 19.60
N CYS A 427 6.53 -7.85 18.48
CA CYS A 427 7.60 -6.87 18.34
C CYS A 427 7.00 -5.49 18.01
N ASN A 428 6.87 -4.65 19.04
CA ASN A 428 6.24 -3.34 18.95
C ASN A 428 7.04 -2.33 18.12
N ARG A 429 8.35 -2.54 17.99
CA ARG A 429 9.26 -1.65 17.24
C ARG A 429 9.51 -2.09 15.79
N MET A 430 8.88 -3.17 15.35
CA MET A 430 8.90 -3.62 13.97
C MET A 430 7.58 -3.29 13.29
N THR A 431 7.64 -2.64 12.13
CA THR A 431 6.48 -2.26 11.32
C THR A 431 6.63 -2.76 9.89
N LEU A 432 5.50 -2.91 9.21
CA LEU A 432 5.44 -3.29 7.80
C LEU A 432 4.95 -2.12 6.97
N ASN A 433 5.48 -1.99 5.77
CA ASN A 433 4.86 -1.18 4.73
C ASN A 433 4.01 -2.09 3.84
N VAL A 434 2.69 -2.02 4.01
CA VAL A 434 1.70 -2.90 3.37
C VAL A 434 0.56 -2.07 2.78
N LYS A 435 -0.14 -2.61 1.78
CA LYS A 435 -1.31 -1.93 1.21
C LYS A 435 -2.59 -2.29 1.96
N HIS A 436 -2.71 -3.53 2.43
CA HIS A 436 -3.69 -4.14 3.35
C HIS A 436 -5.19 -3.86 3.09
N TYR A 437 -5.62 -2.61 2.93
CA TYR A 437 -7.02 -2.18 2.83
C TYR A 437 -7.49 -1.86 1.40
N SER A 438 -6.58 -1.69 0.44
CA SER A 438 -6.95 -1.27 -0.93
C SER A 438 -6.75 -2.34 -1.99
N ASN A 439 -6.32 -3.55 -1.61
CA ASN A 439 -6.01 -4.59 -2.57
C ASN A 439 -7.27 -5.34 -3.02
N ASN A 440 -7.28 -5.73 -4.29
CA ASN A 440 -8.31 -6.63 -4.80
C ASN A 440 -8.00 -8.06 -4.39
N GLY A 441 -9.03 -8.80 -3.94
CA GLY A 441 -8.92 -10.22 -3.54
C GLY A 441 -8.72 -10.44 -2.03
N GLY A 442 -8.47 -11.69 -1.65
CA GLY A 442 -8.22 -12.10 -0.25
C GLY A 442 -9.34 -11.70 0.72
N ALA A 443 -8.96 -11.25 1.93
CA ALA A 443 -9.92 -10.81 2.94
C ALA A 443 -10.83 -9.66 2.46
N VAL A 444 -10.34 -8.80 1.55
CA VAL A 444 -11.13 -7.67 1.02
C VAL A 444 -12.33 -8.17 0.21
N SER A 445 -12.19 -9.26 -0.55
CA SER A 445 -13.32 -9.82 -1.32
C SER A 445 -14.42 -10.45 -0.44
N THR A 446 -14.11 -10.75 0.81
CA THR A 446 -15.06 -11.32 1.78
C THR A 446 -15.85 -10.24 2.52
N ARG A 447 -15.36 -8.99 2.55
CA ARG A 447 -16.02 -7.89 3.24
C ARG A 447 -17.23 -7.42 2.45
N ASP A 448 -18.38 -7.35 3.12
CA ASP A 448 -19.57 -6.74 2.55
C ASP A 448 -19.65 -5.26 2.94
N SER A 449 -20.23 -4.45 2.05
CA SER A 449 -20.36 -3.00 2.28
C SER A 449 -21.21 -2.63 3.50
N LYS A 450 -22.06 -3.56 4.00
CA LYS A 450 -22.90 -3.39 5.19
C LYS A 450 -22.21 -3.87 6.48
N GLY A 451 -21.02 -4.46 6.38
CA GLY A 451 -20.23 -5.02 7.47
C GLY A 451 -20.90 -6.17 8.23
N VAL A 452 -21.78 -6.93 7.57
CA VAL A 452 -22.48 -8.08 8.14
C VAL A 452 -21.50 -9.19 8.49
N GLU A 453 -20.58 -9.51 7.58
CA GLU A 453 -19.58 -10.55 7.80
C GLU A 453 -18.60 -10.13 8.91
N GLU A 454 -18.16 -8.86 8.97
CA GLU A 454 -17.35 -8.39 10.10
C GLU A 454 -18.06 -8.56 11.44
N ARG A 455 -19.36 -8.22 11.54
CA ARG A 455 -20.12 -8.41 12.78
C ARG A 455 -20.26 -9.87 13.15
N ARG A 456 -20.55 -10.74 12.17
CA ARG A 456 -20.62 -12.20 12.38
C ARG A 456 -19.32 -12.73 13.01
N ASN A 457 -18.16 -12.35 12.47
CA ASN A 457 -16.87 -12.80 13.02
C ASN A 457 -16.58 -12.18 14.39
N ILE A 458 -17.02 -10.94 14.67
CA ILE A 458 -16.93 -10.35 16.02
C ILE A 458 -17.79 -11.13 17.03
N ASP A 459 -18.99 -11.56 16.64
CA ASP A 459 -19.87 -12.35 17.51
C ASP A 459 -19.25 -13.73 17.82
N VAL A 460 -18.63 -14.37 16.81
CA VAL A 460 -17.86 -15.61 17.02
C VAL A 460 -16.71 -15.37 18.01
N LEU A 461 -15.94 -14.30 17.85
CA LEU A 461 -14.85 -13.92 18.75
C LEU A 461 -15.35 -13.71 20.19
N ASN A 462 -16.45 -12.97 20.38
CA ASN A 462 -17.02 -12.71 21.70
C ASN A 462 -17.55 -13.97 22.39
N ARG A 463 -18.14 -14.90 21.62
CA ARG A 463 -18.60 -16.20 22.11
C ARG A 463 -17.43 -17.09 22.54
N LYS A 464 -16.37 -17.17 21.73
CA LYS A 464 -15.22 -18.04 21.97
C LYS A 464 -14.28 -17.49 23.05
N TRP A 465 -14.15 -16.16 23.12
CA TRP A 465 -13.24 -15.44 24.00
C TRP A 465 -13.98 -14.35 24.79
N PRO A 466 -14.91 -14.73 25.68
CA PRO A 466 -15.75 -13.76 26.39
C PRO A 466 -14.89 -12.80 27.19
N ARG A 467 -15.14 -11.48 27.09
CA ARG A 467 -14.38 -10.38 27.73
C ARG A 467 -12.98 -10.11 27.17
N CYS A 468 -12.53 -10.81 26.12
CA CYS A 468 -11.22 -10.54 25.51
C CYS A 468 -11.25 -9.42 24.45
N PHE A 469 -12.44 -8.93 24.09
CA PHE A 469 -12.61 -7.93 23.04
C PHE A 469 -13.52 -6.81 23.50
N ARG A 470 -13.16 -5.59 23.10
CA ARG A 470 -14.02 -4.40 23.21
C ARG A 470 -14.20 -3.76 21.83
N PRO A 471 -15.36 -3.14 21.54
CA PRO A 471 -15.53 -2.36 20.32
C PRO A 471 -14.48 -1.26 20.19
N ASN A 472 -13.98 -1.03 18.98
CA ASN A 472 -13.12 0.12 18.72
C ASN A 472 -13.96 1.41 18.72
N PRO A 473 -13.65 2.41 19.56
CA PRO A 473 -14.48 3.63 19.68
C PRO A 473 -14.44 4.51 18.43
N LYS A 474 -13.38 4.40 17.61
CA LYS A 474 -13.15 5.26 16.44
C LYS A 474 -13.51 4.57 15.13
N ARG A 475 -13.53 3.24 15.10
CA ARG A 475 -13.65 2.45 13.87
C ARG A 475 -14.77 1.43 13.99
N LYS A 476 -15.83 1.63 13.19
CA LYS A 476 -16.99 0.74 13.15
C LYS A 476 -16.56 -0.65 12.66
N ASN A 477 -17.15 -1.70 13.23
CA ASN A 477 -16.85 -3.12 12.92
C ASN A 477 -15.39 -3.53 13.16
N GLU A 478 -14.69 -2.79 14.03
CA GLU A 478 -13.38 -3.18 14.55
C GLU A 478 -13.45 -3.42 16.06
N VAL A 479 -12.54 -4.27 16.54
CA VAL A 479 -12.40 -4.63 17.94
C VAL A 479 -10.97 -4.43 18.40
N ILE A 480 -10.81 -4.16 19.68
CA ILE A 480 -9.52 -4.09 20.37
C ILE A 480 -9.46 -5.32 21.26
N MET A 481 -8.42 -6.12 21.07
CA MET A 481 -8.13 -7.29 21.91
C MET A 481 -7.49 -6.83 23.22
N ARG A 482 -7.98 -7.35 24.34
CA ARG A 482 -7.40 -7.22 25.67
C ARG A 482 -7.47 -8.58 26.36
N TRP A 483 -6.33 -9.22 26.59
CA TRP A 483 -6.31 -10.53 27.21
C TRP A 483 -6.63 -10.43 28.70
N LYS A 484 -7.38 -11.39 29.25
CA LYS A 484 -7.75 -11.39 30.66
C LYS A 484 -6.51 -11.50 31.55
N GLY A 485 -6.43 -10.64 32.56
CA GLY A 485 -5.35 -10.69 33.55
C GLY A 485 -4.06 -10.03 33.08
N SER A 486 -4.03 -9.32 31.95
CA SER A 486 -2.95 -8.37 31.71
C SER A 486 -3.10 -7.23 32.71
N THR A 487 -2.33 -7.30 33.80
CA THR A 487 -2.19 -6.21 34.79
C THR A 487 -1.32 -5.07 34.25
N ASP A 488 -0.94 -5.13 32.97
CA ASP A 488 -0.20 -4.08 32.30
C ASP A 488 -1.09 -2.82 32.29
N ALA A 489 -0.89 -1.97 33.31
CA ALA A 489 -1.48 -0.63 33.46
C ALA A 489 -1.17 0.29 32.26
N ASP A 490 -0.36 -0.20 31.32
CA ASP A 490 0.03 0.43 30.07
C ASP A 490 -1.07 0.45 29.01
N ASP A 491 -2.12 -0.38 29.15
CA ASP A 491 -3.17 -0.54 28.14
C ASP A 491 -4.36 0.41 28.28
N GLU A 492 -4.43 1.25 29.32
CA GLU A 492 -5.63 2.06 29.59
C GLU A 492 -5.84 3.22 28.61
N GLU A 493 -4.81 3.73 27.91
CA GLU A 493 -4.89 5.02 27.20
C GLU A 493 -4.63 5.01 25.67
N GLU A 494 -4.64 3.87 24.95
CA GLU A 494 -4.67 3.92 23.47
C GLU A 494 -5.98 4.56 22.92
N GLY A 495 -6.95 4.89 23.78
CA GLY A 495 -8.07 5.77 23.47
C GLY A 495 -7.77 7.23 23.78
N ASP A 496 -7.24 7.96 22.78
CA ASP A 496 -7.29 9.42 22.63
C ASP A 496 -7.84 10.22 23.83
N GLY A 497 -6.93 10.79 24.60
CA GLY A 497 -7.17 11.64 25.77
C GLY A 497 -7.86 12.98 25.48
N SER A 498 -8.83 13.03 24.57
CA SER A 498 -9.73 14.18 24.37
C SER A 498 -11.11 14.00 25.03
N GLY A 499 -11.32 12.90 25.77
CA GLY A 499 -12.53 12.71 26.56
C GLY A 499 -12.54 13.59 27.80
N LYS A 500 -13.22 14.75 27.75
CA LYS A 500 -13.71 15.45 28.95
C LYS A 500 -14.35 14.41 29.88
N GLN A 501 -13.77 14.21 31.06
CA GLN A 501 -14.39 13.42 32.12
C GLN A 501 -15.76 14.04 32.41
N MET A 502 -16.84 13.32 32.08
CA MET A 502 -18.14 13.65 32.62
C MET A 502 -18.12 13.28 34.12
N PRO A 503 -18.59 14.17 35.02
CA PRO A 503 -18.61 13.88 36.43
C PRO A 503 -19.52 12.66 36.68
N LYS A 504 -18.95 11.64 37.34
CA LYS A 504 -19.69 10.49 37.84
C LYS A 504 -20.70 10.99 38.88
N LYS A 505 -21.98 11.09 38.49
CA LYS A 505 -23.07 11.17 39.46
C LYS A 505 -23.26 9.77 40.05
N SER A 506 -22.86 9.63 41.32
CA SER A 506 -23.33 8.57 42.19
C SER A 506 -24.84 8.73 42.38
N ALA A 507 -25.58 7.66 42.17
CA ALA A 507 -26.96 7.55 42.64
C ALA A 507 -27.16 6.18 43.26
N ALA A 508 -27.43 6.23 44.56
CA ALA A 508 -27.73 5.11 45.43
C ALA A 508 -29.09 4.49 45.11
N HIS A 509 -29.26 3.27 45.60
CA HIS A 509 -30.48 2.46 45.62
C HIS A 509 -31.75 3.22 46.00
N LYS A 510 -32.85 2.91 45.32
CA LYS A 510 -34.13 2.61 45.99
C LYS A 510 -34.98 1.65 45.15
N ALA A 511 -35.55 0.68 45.85
CA ALA A 511 -36.39 -0.39 45.32
C ALA A 511 -37.87 0.01 45.21
N GLN A 512 -38.63 -0.88 44.57
CA GLN A 512 -40.09 -1.06 44.53
C GLN A 512 -40.90 -0.27 43.49
N GLY A 513 -41.73 -1.03 42.75
CA GLY A 513 -42.77 -0.51 41.87
C GLY A 513 -43.17 -1.49 40.77
N SER A 514 -44.00 -2.48 41.11
CA SER A 514 -44.74 -3.33 40.18
C SER A 514 -45.76 -2.50 39.36
N GLY A 515 -45.87 -2.74 38.05
CA GLY A 515 -46.90 -2.06 37.25
C GLY A 515 -46.89 -2.34 35.76
N LYS A 516 -47.77 -3.29 35.37
CA LYS A 516 -48.58 -3.37 34.14
C LYS A 516 -47.93 -3.19 32.75
N LYS A 517 -48.08 -4.26 31.97
CA LYS A 517 -47.91 -4.39 30.51
C LYS A 517 -48.87 -3.47 29.74
N THR A 518 -48.36 -2.76 28.73
CA THR A 518 -49.12 -2.40 27.52
C THR A 518 -48.22 -2.55 26.30
N ALA A 519 -48.68 -3.35 25.34
CA ALA A 519 -48.05 -3.56 24.05
C ALA A 519 -48.22 -2.33 23.16
N SER A 520 -47.12 -1.82 22.61
CA SER A 520 -47.14 -0.89 21.47
C SER A 520 -46.24 -1.43 20.37
N GLY A 521 -46.82 -1.55 19.17
CA GLY A 521 -46.20 -2.15 18.00
C GLY A 521 -45.03 -1.35 17.43
N PRO A 522 -44.26 -1.93 16.49
CA PRO A 522 -43.03 -1.34 15.98
C PRO A 522 -43.34 -0.19 15.01
N VAL A 523 -43.05 1.04 15.44
CA VAL A 523 -43.01 2.20 14.54
C VAL A 523 -41.74 2.12 13.68
N ALA A 524 -41.94 1.87 12.38
CA ALA A 524 -40.88 1.82 11.38
C ALA A 524 -40.28 3.21 11.13
N VAL A 525 -39.18 3.52 11.81
CA VAL A 525 -38.37 4.72 11.52
C VAL A 525 -37.47 4.45 10.31
N LYS A 526 -37.89 4.91 9.13
CA LYS A 526 -37.04 4.99 7.92
C LYS A 526 -35.86 5.93 8.16
N LYS A 527 -34.72 5.40 8.63
CA LYS A 527 -33.46 6.16 8.69
C LYS A 527 -32.94 6.40 7.27
N LYS A 528 -33.04 7.65 6.80
CA LYS A 528 -32.37 8.12 5.57
C LYS A 528 -30.86 7.91 5.71
N ALA A 529 -30.27 7.20 4.75
CA ALA A 529 -28.82 7.02 4.69
C ALA A 529 -28.13 8.39 4.56
N MET A 530 -27.20 8.70 5.47
CA MET A 530 -26.33 9.87 5.34
C MET A 530 -25.39 9.66 4.14
N VAL A 531 -25.72 10.30 3.02
CA VAL A 531 -24.84 10.37 1.85
C VAL A 531 -23.58 11.15 2.26
N LYS A 532 -22.39 10.55 2.07
CA LYS A 532 -21.10 11.23 2.31
C LYS A 532 -21.04 12.48 1.44
N LYS A 533 -21.09 13.65 2.07
CA LYS A 533 -21.00 14.96 1.39
C LYS A 533 -19.63 15.05 0.70
N THR A 534 -19.62 15.09 -0.63
CA THR A 534 -18.39 15.22 -1.41
C THR A 534 -17.85 16.64 -1.24
N LEU A 535 -16.58 16.79 -0.84
CA LEU A 535 -15.96 18.11 -0.67
C LEU A 535 -15.78 18.80 -2.04
N LEU A 536 -16.59 19.82 -2.31
CA LEU A 536 -16.48 20.67 -3.49
C LEU A 536 -15.33 21.69 -3.32
N PRO A 537 -14.67 22.13 -4.41
CA PRO A 537 -13.73 23.24 -4.36
C PRO A 537 -14.36 24.50 -3.73
N LYS A 538 -13.58 25.28 -2.98
CA LYS A 538 -14.07 26.46 -2.23
C LYS A 538 -14.85 27.46 -3.09
N ASN A 539 -14.58 27.50 -4.39
CA ASN A 539 -15.16 28.48 -5.31
C ASN A 539 -16.43 27.97 -6.02
N ILE A 540 -16.90 26.76 -5.68
CA ILE A 540 -18.09 26.17 -6.28
C ILE A 540 -19.13 25.95 -5.19
N SER A 541 -20.19 26.76 -5.21
CA SER A 541 -21.32 26.58 -4.29
C SER A 541 -22.05 25.26 -4.59
N PRO A 542 -22.24 24.37 -3.58
CA PRO A 542 -23.03 23.15 -3.75
C PRO A 542 -24.46 23.42 -4.25
N LYS A 543 -25.01 24.59 -3.89
CA LYS A 543 -26.37 25.02 -4.26
C LYS A 543 -26.43 25.75 -5.61
N GLY A 544 -25.28 26.03 -6.22
CA GLY A 544 -25.24 26.70 -7.52
C GLY A 544 -25.86 25.80 -8.59
N VAL A 545 -26.58 26.41 -9.53
CA VAL A 545 -27.27 25.70 -10.62
C VAL A 545 -26.36 25.68 -11.83
N LEU A 546 -26.16 24.51 -12.42
CA LEU A 546 -25.38 24.38 -13.65
C LEU A 546 -26.19 24.92 -14.82
N VAL A 547 -25.56 25.71 -15.69
CA VAL A 547 -26.16 26.24 -16.92
C VAL A 547 -25.24 25.95 -18.09
N CYS A 548 -25.81 25.55 -19.23
CA CYS A 548 -25.04 25.46 -20.47
C CYS A 548 -24.60 26.87 -20.89
N THR A 549 -23.37 26.98 -21.37
CA THR A 549 -22.87 28.19 -22.01
C THR A 549 -23.15 28.14 -23.51
N ALA A 550 -22.73 29.17 -24.27
CA ALA A 550 -22.78 29.14 -25.73
C ALA A 550 -21.82 28.10 -26.36
N LYS A 551 -20.86 27.57 -25.60
CA LYS A 551 -19.84 26.66 -26.13
C LYS A 551 -20.30 25.22 -26.05
N VAL A 552 -20.46 24.59 -27.21
CA VAL A 552 -20.90 23.20 -27.33
C VAL A 552 -19.69 22.25 -27.32
N PRO A 553 -19.71 21.15 -26.53
CA PRO A 553 -18.69 20.12 -26.60
C PRO A 553 -18.64 19.46 -28.00
N GLY A 554 -17.44 19.23 -28.54
CA GLY A 554 -17.29 18.53 -29.82
C GLY A 554 -17.66 17.04 -29.80
N SER A 555 -17.81 16.45 -28.62
CA SER A 555 -18.28 15.06 -28.45
C SER A 555 -19.78 15.03 -28.14
N SER A 556 -20.52 14.17 -28.85
CA SER A 556 -21.97 14.02 -28.73
C SER A 556 -22.40 13.61 -27.31
N TYR A 557 -21.69 12.69 -26.65
CA TYR A 557 -22.03 12.29 -25.28
C TYR A 557 -21.77 13.40 -24.27
N MET A 558 -20.74 14.21 -24.49
CA MET A 558 -20.43 15.34 -23.61
C MET A 558 -21.50 16.42 -23.74
N ALA A 559 -21.95 16.70 -24.96
CA ALA A 559 -23.07 17.61 -25.21
C ALA A 559 -24.35 17.11 -24.53
N ALA A 560 -24.70 15.83 -24.71
CA ALA A 560 -25.87 15.21 -24.06
C ALA A 560 -25.77 15.25 -22.52
N ARG A 561 -24.58 14.98 -21.97
CA ARG A 561 -24.32 15.03 -20.53
C ARG A 561 -24.45 16.45 -19.98
N CYS A 562 -23.84 17.45 -20.62
CA CYS A 562 -23.92 18.84 -20.20
C CYS A 562 -25.36 19.36 -20.27
N LYS A 563 -26.08 19.03 -21.36
CA LYS A 563 -27.50 19.38 -21.53
C LYS A 563 -28.37 18.80 -20.43
N LYS A 564 -28.14 17.54 -20.03
CA LYS A 564 -28.87 16.89 -18.93
C LYS A 564 -28.49 17.44 -17.54
N ALA A 565 -27.24 17.84 -17.35
CA ALA A 565 -26.79 18.42 -16.09
C ALA A 565 -27.24 19.88 -15.90
N ALA A 566 -27.52 20.61 -16.99
CA ALA A 566 -28.02 21.97 -16.93
C ALA A 566 -29.40 22.04 -16.25
N GLY A 567 -29.59 23.03 -15.40
CA GLY A 567 -30.77 23.20 -14.54
C GLY A 567 -30.68 22.48 -13.20
N MET A 568 -29.72 21.58 -13.00
CA MET A 568 -29.53 20.87 -11.73
C MET A 568 -28.53 21.59 -10.81
N LYS A 569 -28.68 21.41 -9.49
CA LYS A 569 -27.69 21.94 -8.52
C LYS A 569 -26.42 21.09 -8.55
N VAL A 570 -25.28 21.71 -8.26
CA VAL A 570 -23.99 21.02 -8.20
C VAL A 570 -24.03 19.79 -7.28
N GLU A 571 -24.67 19.89 -6.11
CA GLU A 571 -24.80 18.78 -5.15
C GLU A 571 -25.69 17.62 -5.63
N ASP A 572 -26.64 17.90 -6.52
CA ASP A 572 -27.54 16.89 -7.09
C ASP A 572 -26.94 16.19 -8.33
N VAL A 573 -25.91 16.81 -8.93
CA VAL A 573 -25.20 16.24 -10.07
C VAL A 573 -24.00 15.42 -9.62
N VAL A 574 -23.15 15.95 -8.74
CA VAL A 574 -21.90 15.30 -8.36
C VAL A 574 -22.15 14.10 -7.45
N GLY A 575 -21.97 12.89 -8.01
CA GLY A 575 -22.08 11.61 -7.29
C GLY A 575 -23.43 10.89 -7.44
N SER A 576 -24.44 11.53 -8.03
CA SER A 576 -25.81 11.00 -8.17
C SER A 576 -26.28 10.96 -9.62
N PHE A 577 -25.91 11.95 -10.45
CA PHE A 577 -26.31 11.99 -11.86
C PHE A 577 -25.56 10.92 -12.66
N LYS A 578 -26.29 10.19 -13.52
CA LYS A 578 -25.73 9.14 -14.39
C LYS A 578 -25.86 9.50 -15.86
N PHE A 579 -24.84 9.21 -16.64
CA PHE A 579 -24.80 9.44 -18.09
C PHE A 579 -24.13 8.28 -18.82
N GLN A 580 -24.42 8.09 -20.10
CA GLN A 580 -23.75 7.12 -20.96
C GLN A 580 -22.67 7.82 -21.79
N LYS A 581 -21.52 7.19 -21.97
CA LYS A 581 -20.41 7.73 -22.78
C LYS A 581 -20.57 7.39 -24.26
N GLU A 582 -21.06 6.19 -24.54
CA GLU A 582 -21.33 5.69 -25.89
C GLU A 582 -22.68 4.95 -25.88
N ALA A 583 -23.35 4.88 -27.03
CA ALA A 583 -24.58 4.11 -27.17
C ALA A 583 -24.29 2.64 -26.79
N GLY A 584 -25.08 2.08 -25.87
CA GLY A 584 -24.87 0.72 -25.35
C GLY A 584 -23.84 0.58 -24.22
N SER A 585 -23.10 1.64 -23.87
CA SER A 585 -22.17 1.59 -22.73
C SER A 585 -22.89 1.61 -21.37
N SER A 586 -22.23 1.07 -20.35
CA SER A 586 -22.69 1.16 -18.97
C SER A 586 -22.77 2.62 -18.50
N GLN A 587 -23.78 2.91 -17.69
CA GLN A 587 -23.96 4.25 -17.13
C GLN A 587 -22.79 4.61 -16.20
N SER A 588 -22.17 5.75 -16.45
CA SER A 588 -21.16 6.36 -15.59
C SER A 588 -21.78 7.41 -14.67
N THR A 589 -21.34 7.46 -13.42
CA THR A 589 -21.74 8.53 -12.48
C THR A 589 -20.94 9.80 -12.75
N TYR A 590 -21.61 10.95 -12.80
CA TYR A 590 -21.01 12.27 -12.95
C TYR A 590 -20.23 12.64 -11.70
N GLY A 591 -18.90 12.65 -11.82
CA GLY A 591 -17.99 12.90 -10.70
C GLY A 591 -17.54 14.35 -10.61
N LEU A 592 -16.76 14.64 -9.57
CA LEU A 592 -16.14 15.96 -9.39
C LEU A 592 -15.16 16.30 -10.53
N SER A 593 -14.52 15.30 -11.13
CA SER A 593 -13.64 15.46 -12.29
C SER A 593 -14.40 15.94 -13.53
N ASP A 594 -15.61 15.43 -13.75
CA ASP A 594 -16.46 15.83 -14.88
C ASP A 594 -16.90 17.28 -14.73
N LEU A 595 -17.36 17.65 -13.52
CA LEU A 595 -17.72 19.04 -13.21
C LEU A 595 -16.55 20.00 -13.47
N LYS A 596 -15.36 19.68 -12.95
CA LYS A 596 -14.16 20.51 -13.15
C LYS A 596 -13.81 20.66 -14.63
N TYR A 597 -13.91 19.57 -15.38
CA TYR A 597 -13.62 19.58 -16.80
C TYR A 597 -14.63 20.45 -17.57
N ASP A 598 -15.93 20.27 -17.32
CA ASP A 598 -16.99 20.98 -18.03
C ASP A 598 -16.99 22.48 -17.71
N LEU A 599 -16.72 22.86 -16.45
CA LEU A 599 -16.52 24.26 -16.07
C LEU A 599 -15.25 24.86 -16.69
N HIS A 600 -14.12 24.16 -16.63
CA HIS A 600 -12.84 24.65 -17.15
C HIS A 600 -12.85 24.81 -18.67
N ARG A 601 -13.50 23.90 -19.39
CA ARG A 601 -13.68 24.01 -20.85
C ARG A 601 -14.70 25.07 -21.25
N GLY A 602 -15.49 25.56 -20.28
CA GLY A 602 -16.54 26.53 -20.46
C GLY A 602 -17.77 25.93 -21.12
N TYR A 603 -18.08 24.65 -20.93
CA TYR A 603 -19.31 24.00 -21.42
C TYR A 603 -20.48 24.20 -20.46
N LEU A 604 -20.17 24.29 -19.17
CA LEU A 604 -21.09 24.63 -18.10
C LEU A 604 -20.57 25.85 -17.34
N ALA A 605 -21.48 26.61 -16.75
CA ALA A 605 -21.20 27.62 -15.74
C ALA A 605 -22.09 27.38 -14.52
N VAL A 606 -21.72 27.95 -13.37
CA VAL A 606 -22.51 27.87 -12.13
C VAL A 606 -23.23 29.19 -11.90
N LYS A 607 -24.55 29.21 -12.00
CA LYS A 607 -25.39 30.40 -11.74
C LYS A 607 -25.90 30.37 -10.30
N GLY A 608 -25.88 31.52 -9.62
CA GLY A 608 -26.53 31.69 -8.31
C GLY A 608 -25.67 31.39 -7.07
N GLY A 609 -24.35 31.22 -7.20
CA GLY A 609 -23.44 31.21 -6.06
C GLY A 609 -22.76 32.57 -5.92
N LYS A 610 -23.25 33.45 -5.04
CA LYS A 610 -22.44 34.60 -4.57
C LYS A 610 -21.28 34.03 -3.72
N GLY A 611 -20.24 33.54 -4.37
CA GLY A 611 -18.90 33.48 -3.79
C GLY A 611 -18.23 34.79 -4.16
N GLY A 612 -18.13 35.70 -3.20
CA GLY A 612 -17.34 36.93 -3.38
C GLY A 612 -15.95 36.57 -3.88
N ALA A 613 -15.50 37.32 -4.89
CA ALA A 613 -14.14 37.24 -5.42
C ALA A 613 -13.09 37.50 -4.33
#